data_AF-A0A6F9AH63-F1
#
_entry.id   AF-A0A6F9AH63-F1
#
_cell.length_a   1.000
_cell.length_b   1.000
_cell.length_c   1.000
_cell.angle_alpha   90.00
_cell.angle_beta   90.00
_cell.angle_gamma   90.00
#
_symmetry.space_group_name_H-M   'P 1'
#
loop_
_entity.id
_entity.type
_entity.pdbx_description
1 polymer ?
#
loop_
_entity_poly.entity_id
_entity_poly.type
_entity_poly.pdbx_seq_one_letter_code
_entity_poly.pdbx_strand_id
1 'polypeptide(L)' 'MQSIGAQQDQYGQYTVNCNQINSLPTLTFTINGVNFPLPPSAYIQQNGQPLWILGDVFLMEYYSVYDRTSNQVGFETAV' A
#
# COMPACT_ATOMS: atom_id res chain seq x y z
N MET A 1 -12.63 7.63 0.29
CA MET A 1 -11.20 7.95 0.43
C MET A 1 -10.95 9.20 1.29
N GLN A 2 -11.81 9.51 2.27
CA GLN A 2 -11.60 10.59 3.26
C GLN A 2 -10.96 10.09 4.58
N SER A 3 -10.75 8.79 4.72
CA SER A 3 -10.36 8.16 5.99
C SER A 3 -8.91 8.38 6.41
N ILE A 4 -8.05 8.87 5.51
CA ILE A 4 -6.62 9.12 5.76
C ILE A 4 -6.23 10.60 5.63
N GLY A 5 -7.22 11.50 5.56
CA GLY A 5 -6.98 12.94 5.47
C GLY A 5 -6.37 13.42 4.14
N ALA A 6 -6.44 12.61 3.08
CA ALA A 6 -5.94 12.98 1.77
C ALA A 6 -6.77 14.12 1.15
N GLN A 7 -6.10 15.11 0.59
CA GLN A 7 -6.70 16.26 -0.08
C GLN A 7 -6.29 16.29 -1.54
N GLN A 8 -7.23 16.66 -2.41
CA GLN A 8 -6.97 16.79 -3.83
C GLN A 8 -6.27 18.12 -4.11
N ASP A 9 -5.16 18.10 -4.83
CA ASP A 9 -4.47 19.29 -5.30
C ASP A 9 -5.08 19.84 -6.61
N GLN A 10 -4.52 20.95 -7.11
CA GLN A 10 -4.97 21.60 -8.35
C GLN A 10 -4.76 20.75 -9.62
N TYR A 11 -3.95 19.69 -9.55
CA TYR A 11 -3.67 18.75 -10.64
C TYR A 11 -4.49 17.47 -10.53
N GLY A 12 -5.38 17.40 -9.53
CA GLY A 12 -6.22 16.24 -9.28
C GLY A 12 -5.55 15.11 -8.51
N GLN A 13 -4.32 15.32 -8.00
CA GLN A 13 -3.58 14.34 -7.21
C GLN A 13 -4.06 14.36 -5.75
N TYR A 14 -4.05 13.21 -5.08
CA TYR A 14 -4.37 13.12 -3.66
C TYR A 14 -3.08 13.15 -2.83
N THR A 15 -2.95 14.18 -2.00
CA THR A 15 -1.78 14.40 -1.15
C THR A 15 -2.17 14.34 0.33
N VAL A 16 -1.22 13.96 1.19
CA VAL A 16 -1.38 13.97 2.65
C VAL A 16 -0.31 14.84 3.28
N ASN A 17 -0.57 15.38 4.48
CA ASN A 17 0.43 16.12 5.23
C ASN A 17 1.53 15.17 5.72
N CYS A 18 2.78 15.38 5.29
CA CYS A 18 3.93 14.55 5.67
C CYS A 18 4.14 14.48 7.20
N ASN A 19 3.76 15.52 7.94
CA ASN A 19 3.87 15.54 9.41
C ASN A 19 2.87 14.60 10.09
N GLN A 20 1.85 14.12 9.36
CA GLN A 20 0.80 13.26 9.89
C GLN A 20 1.00 11.78 9.52
N ILE A 21 2.03 11.43 8.73
CA ILE A 21 2.24 10.04 8.26
C ILE A 21 2.28 9.04 9.42
N ASN A 22 3.03 9.36 10.49
CA ASN A 22 3.14 8.49 11.66
C ASN A 22 1.83 8.32 12.45
N SER A 23 0.82 9.15 12.18
CA SER A 23 -0.51 9.07 12.79
C SER A 23 -1.56 8.37 11.91
N LEU A 24 -1.20 8.02 10.67
CA LEU A 24 -2.10 7.29 9.78
C LEU A 24 -2.21 5.82 10.20
N PRO A 25 -3.34 5.16 9.90
CA PRO A 25 -3.53 3.77 10.30
C PRO A 25 -2.66 2.83 9.45
N THR A 26 -2.24 1.71 10.02
CA THR A 26 -1.79 0.57 9.23
C THR A 26 -2.98 0.00 8.45
N LEU A 27 -2.83 -0.15 7.13
CA LEU A 27 -3.84 -0.79 6.30
C LEU A 27 -3.57 -2.29 6.27
N THR A 28 -4.53 -3.11 6.68
CA THR A 28 -4.33 -4.57 6.72
C THR A 28 -5.13 -5.24 5.62
N PHE A 29 -4.44 -5.96 4.73
CA PHE A 29 -5.07 -6.87 3.79
C PHE A 29 -5.15 -8.25 4.43
N THR A 30 -6.34 -8.83 4.51
CA THR A 30 -6.51 -10.20 4.96
C THR A 30 -6.72 -11.10 3.75
N ILE A 31 -5.77 -11.99 3.47
CA ILE A 31 -5.80 -12.92 2.34
C ILE A 31 -5.74 -14.33 2.89
N ASN A 32 -6.78 -15.13 2.61
CA ASN A 32 -6.90 -16.51 3.12
C ASN A 32 -6.72 -16.63 4.65
N GLY A 33 -7.23 -15.64 5.40
CA GLY A 33 -7.13 -15.59 6.86
C GLY A 33 -5.78 -15.10 7.42
N VAL A 34 -4.79 -14.86 6.56
CA VAL A 34 -3.49 -14.29 6.95
C VAL A 34 -3.52 -12.77 6.79
N ASN A 35 -2.95 -12.06 7.76
CA ASN A 35 -2.89 -10.60 7.76
C ASN A 35 -1.58 -10.11 7.14
N PHE A 36 -1.72 -9.19 6.19
CA PHE A 36 -0.65 -8.48 5.49
C PHE A 36 -0.77 -6.99 5.79
N PRO A 37 -0.18 -6.52 6.91
CA PRO A 37 -0.19 -5.12 7.28
C PRO A 37 0.69 -4.29 6.33
N LEU A 38 0.20 -3.11 5.95
CA LEU A 38 0.95 -2.09 5.23
C LEU A 38 1.05 -0.85 6.13
N PRO A 39 2.24 -0.53 6.65
CA PRO A 39 2.43 0.68 7.43
C PRO A 39 2.21 1.94 6.57
N PRO A 40 1.94 3.10 7.19
CA PRO A 40 1.82 4.38 6.47
C PRO A 40 2.96 4.69 5.50
N SER A 41 4.18 4.30 5.84
CA SER A 41 5.36 4.46 4.99
C SER A 41 5.30 3.67 3.68
N ALA A 42 4.55 2.55 3.64
CA ALA A 42 4.41 1.74 2.44
C ALA A 42 3.45 2.37 1.43
N TYR A 43 2.34 2.97 1.89
CA TYR A 43 1.29 3.51 1.01
C TYR A 43 1.29 5.04 0.85
N ILE A 44 2.21 5.77 1.49
CA ILE A 44 2.40 7.22 1.32
C ILE A 44 3.77 7.51 0.71
N GLN A 45 3.81 8.17 -0.45
CA GLN A 45 5.07 8.59 -1.09
C GLN A 45 5.43 10.01 -0.69
N GLN A 46 6.64 10.20 -0.18
CA GLN A 46 7.12 11.53 0.21
C GLN A 46 7.61 12.39 -0.98
N ASN A 47 7.84 11.78 -2.15
CA ASN A 47 8.51 12.44 -3.28
C ASN A 47 7.55 12.99 -4.36
N GLY A 48 6.24 13.07 -4.09
CA GLY A 48 5.28 13.73 -4.99
C GLY A 48 5.11 13.07 -6.36
N GLN A 49 5.38 11.76 -6.48
CA GLN A 49 5.12 11.03 -7.73
C GLN A 49 3.66 10.55 -7.77
N PRO A 50 2.92 10.77 -8.88
CA PRO A 50 1.46 10.83 -8.83
C PRO A 50 0.71 9.49 -8.82
N LEU A 51 1.38 8.34 -8.70
CA LEU A 51 0.74 7.08 -9.09
C LEU A 51 0.97 5.95 -8.09
N TRP A 52 -0.11 5.63 -7.37
CA TRP A 52 -0.23 4.42 -6.58
C TRP A 52 -1.32 3.53 -7.16
N ILE A 53 -0.92 2.44 -7.79
CA ILE A 53 -1.81 1.28 -7.95
C ILE A 53 -1.68 0.51 -6.63
N LEU A 54 -2.80 0.26 -5.94
CA LEU A 54 -2.78 -0.49 -4.65
C LEU A 54 -2.05 -1.83 -4.76
N GLY A 55 -2.06 -2.44 -5.95
CA GLY A 55 -1.28 -3.63 -6.26
C GLY A 55 0.23 -3.41 -6.11
N ASP A 56 0.77 -2.30 -6.62
CA ASP A 56 2.22 -2.04 -6.62
C ASP A 56 2.75 -1.88 -5.19
N VAL A 57 2.02 -1.18 -4.32
CA VAL A 57 2.39 -1.04 -2.89
C VAL A 57 2.51 -2.41 -2.22
N PHE A 58 1.50 -3.25 -2.41
CA PHE A 58 1.47 -4.58 -1.80
C PHE A 58 2.62 -5.45 -2.31
N LEU A 59 2.90 -5.40 -3.62
CA LEU A 59 3.98 -6.15 -4.25
C LEU A 59 5.38 -5.63 -3.89
N MET A 60 5.51 -4.38 -3.45
CA MET A 60 6.78 -3.85 -2.91
C MET A 60 7.07 -4.41 -1.51
N GLU A 61 6.05 -4.55 -0.67
CA GLU A 61 6.22 -5.01 0.72
C GLU A 61 6.29 -6.55 0.82
N TYR A 62 5.64 -7.25 -0.11
CA TYR A 62 5.53 -8.70 -0.09
C TYR A 62 6.01 -9.34 -1.40
N TYR A 63 7.00 -10.23 -1.27
CA TYR A 63 7.41 -11.10 -2.37
C TYR A 63 6.24 -12.00 -2.78
N SER A 64 6.01 -12.11 -4.10
CA SER A 64 4.88 -12.85 -4.66
C SER A 64 5.37 -13.98 -5.56
N VAL A 65 4.98 -15.21 -5.22
CA VAL A 65 5.27 -16.42 -6.01
C VAL A 65 4.03 -16.81 -6.78
N TYR A 66 4.13 -16.91 -8.11
CA TYR A 66 3.03 -17.30 -8.98
C TYR A 66 3.23 -18.74 -9.46
N ASP A 67 2.58 -19.70 -8.81
CA ASP A 67 2.63 -21.11 -9.18
C ASP A 67 1.53 -21.43 -10.20
N ARG A 68 1.95 -21.60 -11.46
CA ARG A 68 1.06 -21.93 -12.58
C ARG A 68 0.71 -23.42 -12.67
N THR A 69 1.46 -24.29 -12.01
CA THR A 69 1.18 -25.73 -11.97
C THR A 69 0.03 -26.01 -11.02
N SER A 70 -0.01 -25.32 -9.88
CA SER A 70 -1.09 -25.46 -8.88
C SER A 70 -2.16 -24.35 -8.95
N ASN A 71 -2.00 -23.35 -9.83
CA ASN A 71 -2.86 -22.17 -9.97
C ASN A 71 -3.02 -21.38 -8.67
N GLN A 72 -1.92 -21.13 -7.98
CA GLN A 72 -1.89 -20.43 -6.69
C GLN A 72 -0.90 -19.27 -6.70
N VAL A 73 -1.12 -18.33 -5.77
CA VAL A 73 -0.18 -17.25 -5.46
C VAL A 73 0.23 -17.36 -4.00
N GLY A 74 1.53 -17.32 -3.73
CA GLY A 74 2.11 -17.27 -2.40
C GLY A 74 2.68 -15.88 -2.10
N PHE A 75 2.61 -15.47 -0.84
CA PHE A 75 3.13 -14.17 -0.37
C PHE A 75 4.06 -14.37 0.83
N GLU A 76 5.17 -13.64 0.85
CA GLU A 76 6.15 -13.65 1.95
C GLU A 76 6.71 -12.24 2.16
N THR A 77 7.25 -11.93 3.34
CA THR A 77 7.84 -10.61 3.62
C THR A 77 9.02 -10.34 2.69
N ALA A 78 9.03 -9.20 1.99
CA ALA A 78 10.18 -8.79 1.19
C ALA A 78 11.37 -8.39 2.10
N VAL A 79 12.60 -8.60 1.63
CA VAL A 79 13.85 -8.33 2.37
C VAL A 79 14.47 -7.00 1.97
#